data_AF-A0AAV9DAE1-F1
#
_entry.id   AF-A0AAV9DAE1-F1
#
_cell.length_a   1.000
_cell.length_b   1.000
_cell.length_c   1.000
_cell.angle_alpha   90.00
_cell.angle_beta   90.00
_cell.angle_gamma   90.00
#
_symmetry.space_group_name_H-M   'P 1'
#
loop_
_entity.id
_entity.type
_entity.pdbx_description
1 polymer ?
#
loop_
_entity_poly.entity_id
_entity_poly.type
_entity_poly.pdbx_seq_one_letter_code
_entity_poly.pdbx_strand_id
1 'polypeptide(L)'
;MLLRHAFRRASPSVRSYSTNGGDDVAIQMVRYALSHARSQKSEESYGQALLVLEQGLSSLASEGSAGLLSLAMSTLLYERRDYNGAIEKLERVRELAHSSLGCKVAACEALVGLNLEIGQDVASSALADECLQLFGNKTEGTDIETLNALHFHAKAIKGLVDLVCGDVNSGNMVLSHGETLHVIGNHSSAEDFYKKALQLSETDDIVNPSSMGAANMVPEEVILGATCALGQLLTHSRQVLRHLGILLLNFHDAEEMLTKALGKAEDQFGSAHPKVGIVLTCIALMYGHKARLEGSSSILIQEGLYRRAIDLLKAPALDSEDGEVPVDRRDLVALAREGERMRKWADAAWRNRRLSLAQVLDIPEPSGAAVVDTRICRVL
;
A
#
# COMPACT_ATOMS: atom_id res chain seq x y z
N MET A 1 -5.75 -5.85 9.45
CA MET A 1 -6.97 -5.00 9.60
C MET A 1 -6.96 -3.75 8.71
N LEU A 2 -5.82 -3.06 8.53
CA LEU A 2 -5.72 -1.87 7.65
C LEU A 2 -5.94 -2.17 6.14
N LEU A 3 -5.41 -3.28 5.63
CA LEU A 3 -5.67 -3.73 4.25
C LEU A 3 -7.16 -4.05 3.98
N ARG A 4 -7.87 -4.60 4.97
CA ARG A 4 -9.33 -4.85 4.90
C ARG A 4 -10.15 -3.56 4.87
N HIS A 5 -9.62 -2.45 5.38
CA HIS A 5 -10.25 -1.13 5.28
C HIS A 5 -9.97 -0.40 3.97
N ALA A 6 -8.89 -0.75 3.25
CA ALA A 6 -8.60 -0.20 1.92
C ALA A 6 -9.61 -0.68 0.86
N PHE A 7 -10.07 -1.93 0.96
CA PHE A 7 -11.10 -2.50 0.08
C PHE A 7 -12.46 -1.78 0.21
N ARG A 8 -12.84 -1.31 1.41
CA ARG A 8 -14.06 -0.52 1.66
C ARG A 8 -14.20 0.76 0.83
N ARG A 9 -13.12 1.26 0.19
CA ARG A 9 -13.14 2.51 -0.59
C ARG A 9 -12.98 2.30 -2.11
N ALA A 10 -12.64 1.10 -2.55
CA ALA A 10 -12.50 0.82 -3.97
C ALA A 10 -13.85 0.38 -4.54
N SER A 11 -14.75 1.33 -4.79
CA SER A 11 -15.88 1.08 -5.68
C SER A 11 -15.33 0.71 -7.07
N PRO A 12 -15.74 -0.40 -7.70
CA PRO A 12 -15.29 -0.73 -9.04
C PRO A 12 -15.72 0.39 -9.97
N SER A 13 -14.76 1.19 -10.45
CA SER A 13 -15.04 2.20 -11.46
C SER A 13 -15.34 1.47 -12.76
N VAL A 14 -16.54 1.67 -13.30
CA VAL A 14 -16.90 1.20 -14.65
C VAL A 14 -15.95 1.87 -15.64
N ARG A 15 -14.84 1.19 -15.98
CA ARG A 15 -13.90 1.62 -17.03
C ARG A 15 -14.59 1.43 -18.37
N SER A 16 -14.58 2.49 -19.18
CA SER A 16 -15.22 2.54 -20.50
C SER A 16 -14.51 1.61 -21.49
N TYR A 17 -15.21 0.58 -21.97
CA TYR A 17 -14.77 -0.24 -23.10
C TYR A 17 -15.66 0.08 -24.33
N SER A 18 -15.02 0.13 -25.50
CA SER A 18 -15.56 0.62 -26.78
C SER A 18 -16.74 -0.21 -27.34
N THR A 19 -17.47 0.42 -28.25
CA THR A 19 -18.92 0.33 -28.49
C THR A 19 -19.36 -0.60 -29.62
N ASN A 20 -20.33 -1.49 -29.36
CA ASN A 20 -21.36 -1.89 -30.32
C ASN A 20 -22.73 -1.31 -29.90
N GLY A 21 -23.66 -1.07 -30.84
CA GLY A 21 -24.90 -0.32 -30.58
C GLY A 21 -25.83 -0.88 -29.48
N GLY A 22 -25.72 -2.16 -29.12
CA GLY A 22 -26.43 -2.75 -27.98
C GLY A 22 -25.76 -2.51 -26.62
N ASP A 23 -24.44 -2.30 -26.61
CA ASP A 23 -23.67 -2.00 -25.39
C ASP A 23 -23.89 -0.56 -24.93
N ASP A 24 -24.18 0.38 -25.85
CA ASP A 24 -24.41 1.79 -25.51
C ASP A 24 -25.67 1.98 -24.65
N VAL A 25 -26.76 1.26 -24.96
CA VAL A 25 -27.99 1.28 -24.15
C VAL A 25 -27.72 0.68 -22.77
N ALA A 26 -27.00 -0.43 -22.68
CA ALA A 26 -26.64 -1.04 -21.40
C ALA A 26 -25.78 -0.09 -20.54
N ILE A 27 -24.80 0.61 -21.14
CA ILE A 27 -23.97 1.61 -20.45
C ILE A 27 -24.83 2.76 -19.91
N GLN A 28 -25.79 3.25 -20.70
CA GLN A 28 -26.71 4.31 -20.25
C GLN A 28 -27.59 3.86 -19.08
N MET A 29 -28.11 2.63 -19.13
CA MET A 29 -28.90 2.04 -18.04
C MET A 29 -28.06 1.90 -16.76
N VAL A 30 -26.80 1.46 -16.87
CA VAL A 30 -25.88 1.41 -15.73
C VAL A 30 -25.63 2.79 -15.14
N ARG A 31 -25.34 3.80 -15.97
CA ARG A 31 -25.10 5.17 -15.51
C ARG A 31 -26.32 5.73 -14.79
N TYR A 32 -27.50 5.56 -15.36
CA TYR A 32 -28.75 5.99 -14.76
C TYR A 32 -28.97 5.30 -13.40
N ALA A 33 -28.93 3.97 -13.35
CA ALA A 33 -29.19 3.20 -12.15
C ALA A 33 -28.21 3.55 -11.00
N LEU A 34 -26.91 3.63 -11.28
CA LEU A 34 -25.91 4.02 -10.29
C LEU A 34 -26.11 5.47 -9.80
N SER A 35 -26.42 6.40 -10.70
CA SER A 35 -26.64 7.81 -10.33
C SER A 35 -27.90 7.96 -9.46
N HIS A 36 -28.99 7.27 -9.83
CA HIS A 36 -30.26 7.28 -9.11
C HIS A 36 -30.08 6.75 -7.69
N ALA A 37 -29.51 5.55 -7.55
CA ALA A 37 -29.26 4.91 -6.26
C ALA A 37 -28.35 5.76 -5.35
N ARG A 38 -27.26 6.31 -5.88
CA ARG A 38 -26.28 7.07 -5.08
C ARG A 38 -26.73 8.48 -4.73
N SER A 39 -27.68 9.06 -5.50
CA SER A 39 -28.24 10.38 -5.22
C SER A 39 -29.19 10.38 -4.01
N GLN A 40 -30.03 9.34 -3.89
CA GLN A 40 -31.05 9.24 -2.86
C GLN A 40 -30.62 8.38 -1.66
N LYS A 41 -29.75 7.37 -1.88
CA LYS A 41 -29.23 6.44 -0.86
C LYS A 41 -30.31 5.81 0.03
N SER A 42 -31.50 5.59 -0.52
CA SER A 42 -32.63 4.95 0.16
C SER A 42 -32.82 3.51 -0.34
N GLU A 43 -33.32 2.62 0.51
CA GLU A 43 -33.63 1.22 0.13
C GLU A 43 -34.51 1.15 -1.13
N GLU A 44 -35.49 2.05 -1.26
CA GLU A 44 -36.37 2.15 -2.43
C GLU A 44 -35.62 2.55 -3.70
N SER A 45 -34.68 3.50 -3.61
CA SER A 45 -33.86 3.94 -4.75
C SER A 45 -32.93 2.84 -5.25
N TYR A 46 -32.34 2.05 -4.34
CA TYR A 46 -31.54 0.87 -4.70
C TYR A 46 -32.40 -0.21 -5.35
N GLY A 47 -33.60 -0.48 -4.81
CA GLY A 47 -34.55 -1.43 -5.40
C GLY A 47 -34.99 -1.02 -6.82
N GLN A 48 -35.34 0.25 -7.03
CA GLN A 48 -35.69 0.78 -8.35
C GLN A 48 -34.53 0.70 -9.34
N ALA A 49 -33.31 1.03 -8.90
CA ALA A 49 -32.12 0.94 -9.73
C ALA A 49 -31.82 -0.52 -10.14
N LEU A 50 -31.98 -1.49 -9.23
CA LEU A 50 -31.83 -2.91 -9.52
C LEU A 50 -32.87 -3.41 -10.53
N LEU A 51 -34.14 -3.01 -10.38
CA LEU A 51 -35.20 -3.38 -11.34
C LEU A 51 -34.91 -2.90 -12.75
N VAL A 52 -34.39 -1.68 -12.91
CA VAL A 52 -33.98 -1.15 -14.22
C VAL A 52 -32.89 -2.02 -14.83
N LEU A 53 -31.90 -2.44 -14.05
CA LEU A 53 -30.82 -3.31 -14.52
C LEU A 53 -31.31 -4.72 -14.85
N GLU A 54 -32.24 -5.29 -14.07
CA GLU A 54 -32.87 -6.59 -14.34
C GLU A 54 -33.71 -6.57 -15.62
N GLN A 55 -34.43 -5.47 -15.85
CA GLN A 55 -35.16 -5.27 -17.11
C GLN A 55 -34.19 -5.16 -18.30
N GLY A 56 -33.06 -4.49 -18.12
CA GLY A 56 -31.98 -4.46 -19.12
C GLY A 56 -31.44 -5.86 -19.43
N LEU A 57 -31.25 -6.67 -18.40
CA LEU A 57 -30.72 -8.03 -18.54
C LEU A 57 -31.72 -8.98 -19.21
N SER A 58 -33.02 -8.80 -19.01
CA SER A 58 -34.05 -9.60 -19.71
C SER A 58 -34.31 -9.14 -21.15
N SER A 59 -34.10 -7.85 -21.46
CA SER A 59 -34.48 -7.25 -22.75
C SER A 59 -33.34 -7.03 -23.75
N LEU A 60 -32.09 -6.86 -23.29
CA LEU A 60 -30.94 -6.41 -24.11
C LEU A 60 -29.76 -7.39 -24.08
N ALA A 61 -29.97 -8.63 -23.64
CA ALA A 61 -28.89 -9.60 -23.37
C ALA A 61 -28.17 -10.10 -24.62
N SER A 62 -27.19 -9.31 -25.07
CA SER A 62 -25.93 -9.85 -25.57
C SER A 62 -25.10 -10.33 -24.38
N GLU A 63 -24.26 -11.34 -24.54
CA GLU A 63 -23.42 -11.86 -23.44
C GLU A 63 -22.44 -10.79 -22.89
N GLY A 64 -22.06 -9.80 -23.72
CA GLY A 64 -21.25 -8.64 -23.30
C GLY A 64 -22.01 -7.65 -22.42
N SER A 65 -23.21 -7.23 -22.85
CA SER A 65 -24.07 -6.31 -22.10
C SER A 65 -24.60 -6.94 -20.80
N ALA A 66 -24.87 -8.25 -20.81
CA ALA A 66 -25.26 -9.01 -19.62
C ALA A 66 -24.16 -9.02 -18.54
N GLY A 67 -22.89 -9.12 -18.95
CA GLY A 67 -21.75 -9.03 -18.05
C GLY A 67 -21.66 -7.66 -17.36
N LEU A 68 -21.77 -6.57 -18.14
CA LEU A 68 -21.73 -5.20 -17.63
C LEU A 68 -22.88 -4.89 -16.65
N LEU A 69 -24.11 -5.28 -17.00
CA LEU A 69 -25.28 -5.09 -16.14
C LEU A 69 -25.14 -5.86 -14.83
N SER A 70 -24.65 -7.10 -14.88
CA SER A 70 -24.45 -7.92 -13.69
C SER A 70 -23.37 -7.37 -12.75
N LEU A 71 -22.29 -6.78 -13.29
CA LEU A 71 -21.27 -6.05 -12.51
C LEU A 71 -21.86 -4.79 -11.83
N ALA A 72 -22.75 -4.07 -12.51
CA ALA A 72 -23.42 -2.92 -11.92
C ALA A 72 -24.40 -3.34 -10.80
N MET A 73 -25.14 -4.43 -11.01
CA MET A 73 -26.03 -4.99 -9.99
C MET A 73 -25.26 -5.44 -8.75
N SER A 74 -24.12 -6.13 -8.89
CA SER A 74 -23.30 -6.53 -7.75
C SER A 74 -22.77 -5.34 -6.96
N THR A 75 -22.42 -4.25 -7.64
CA THR A 75 -21.99 -3.00 -7.01
C THR A 75 -23.11 -2.39 -6.14
N LEU A 76 -24.35 -2.34 -6.65
CA LEU A 76 -25.49 -1.83 -5.89
C LEU A 76 -25.86 -2.73 -4.70
N LEU A 77 -25.79 -4.05 -4.88
CA LEU A 77 -26.04 -5.02 -3.81
C LEU A 77 -24.97 -4.92 -2.70
N TYR A 78 -23.71 -4.70 -3.07
CA TYR A 78 -22.65 -4.43 -2.11
C TYR A 78 -22.88 -3.13 -1.31
N GLU A 79 -23.27 -2.04 -1.97
CA GLU A 79 -23.60 -0.77 -1.29
C GLU A 79 -24.77 -0.93 -0.31
N ARG A 80 -25.70 -1.84 -0.61
CA ARG A 80 -26.82 -2.25 0.25
C ARG A 80 -26.43 -3.23 1.37
N ARG A 81 -25.18 -3.71 1.39
CA ARG A 81 -24.66 -4.77 2.29
C ARG A 81 -25.27 -6.15 2.09
N ASP A 82 -25.87 -6.40 0.94
CA ASP A 82 -26.29 -7.73 0.53
C ASP A 82 -25.14 -8.45 -0.19
N TYR A 83 -24.22 -9.00 0.60
CA TYR A 83 -23.00 -9.64 0.08
C TYR A 83 -23.30 -10.93 -0.68
N ASN A 84 -24.31 -11.70 -0.26
CA ASN A 84 -24.67 -12.96 -0.92
C ASN A 84 -25.24 -12.69 -2.32
N GLY A 85 -26.15 -11.72 -2.43
CA GLY A 85 -26.67 -11.30 -3.73
C GLY A 85 -25.58 -10.74 -4.63
N ALA A 86 -24.62 -9.99 -4.08
CA ALA A 86 -23.49 -9.48 -4.86
C ALA A 86 -22.60 -10.61 -5.41
N ILE A 87 -22.29 -11.62 -4.59
CA ILE A 87 -21.49 -12.80 -5.00
C ILE A 87 -22.19 -13.57 -6.12
N GLU A 88 -23.48 -13.86 -5.98
CA GLU A 88 -24.26 -14.59 -7.00
C GLU A 88 -24.21 -13.88 -8.37
N LYS A 89 -24.37 -12.55 -8.38
CA LYS A 89 -24.30 -11.78 -9.64
C LYS A 89 -22.91 -11.79 -10.26
N LEU A 90 -21.84 -11.82 -9.45
CA LEU A 90 -20.47 -11.89 -9.95
C LEU A 90 -20.08 -13.28 -10.45
N GLU A 91 -20.53 -14.35 -9.78
CA GLU A 91 -20.36 -15.73 -10.26
C GLU A 91 -21.02 -15.93 -11.62
N ARG A 92 -22.22 -15.37 -11.79
CA ARG A 92 -22.93 -15.38 -13.09
C ARG A 92 -22.11 -14.75 -14.22
N VAL A 93 -21.34 -13.68 -13.95
CA VAL A 93 -20.49 -13.03 -14.98
C VAL A 93 -19.37 -13.96 -15.44
N ARG A 94 -18.87 -14.82 -14.55
CA ARG A 94 -17.77 -15.75 -14.82
C ARG A 94 -18.24 -16.94 -15.68
N GLU A 95 -19.45 -17.42 -15.41
CA GLU A 95 -20.11 -18.51 -16.14
C GLU A 95 -20.50 -18.15 -17.59
N LEU A 96 -20.62 -16.86 -17.93
CA LEU A 96 -20.92 -16.42 -19.30
C LEU A 96 -19.79 -16.81 -20.27
N ALA A 97 -20.12 -17.57 -21.31
CA ALA A 97 -19.14 -18.20 -22.21
C ALA A 97 -18.37 -17.19 -23.10
N HIS A 98 -19.07 -16.18 -23.63
CA HIS A 98 -18.58 -15.17 -24.56
C HIS A 98 -18.53 -13.76 -23.98
N SER A 99 -18.51 -13.60 -22.65
CA SER A 99 -18.26 -12.30 -22.03
C SER A 99 -16.80 -11.84 -22.23
N SER A 100 -16.58 -10.52 -22.30
CA SER A 100 -15.25 -9.95 -22.50
C SER A 100 -14.29 -10.34 -21.38
N LEU A 101 -13.02 -10.59 -21.73
CA LEU A 101 -11.98 -10.95 -20.75
C LEU A 101 -11.87 -9.91 -19.63
N GLY A 102 -12.02 -8.62 -19.96
CA GLY A 102 -12.05 -7.54 -18.99
C GLY A 102 -13.20 -7.65 -17.98
N CYS A 103 -14.41 -8.02 -18.41
CA CYS A 103 -15.54 -8.25 -17.49
C CYS A 103 -15.29 -9.43 -16.55
N LYS A 104 -14.65 -10.50 -17.05
CA LYS A 104 -14.30 -11.66 -16.23
C LYS A 104 -13.25 -11.32 -15.18
N VAL A 105 -12.19 -10.59 -15.57
CA VAL A 105 -11.14 -10.14 -14.65
C VAL A 105 -11.72 -9.19 -13.59
N ALA A 106 -12.56 -8.22 -13.99
CA ALA A 106 -13.24 -7.33 -13.06
C ALA A 106 -14.19 -8.07 -12.09
N ALA A 107 -14.86 -9.13 -12.56
CA ALA A 107 -15.70 -9.97 -11.69
C ALA A 107 -14.84 -10.75 -10.68
N CYS A 108 -13.71 -11.31 -11.12
CA CYS A 108 -12.75 -11.98 -10.24
C CYS A 108 -12.16 -11.01 -9.20
N GLU A 109 -11.76 -9.80 -9.60
CA GLU A 109 -11.30 -8.72 -8.70
C GLU A 109 -12.31 -8.45 -7.59
N ALA A 110 -13.57 -8.22 -7.98
CA ALA A 110 -14.65 -7.92 -7.05
C ALA A 110 -14.95 -9.08 -6.11
N LEU A 111 -15.00 -10.32 -6.62
CA LEU A 111 -15.24 -11.52 -5.81
C LEU A 111 -14.12 -11.78 -4.81
N VAL A 112 -12.87 -11.65 -5.24
CA VAL A 112 -11.70 -11.79 -4.35
C VAL A 112 -11.77 -10.76 -3.24
N GLY A 113 -12.05 -9.49 -3.57
CA GLY A 113 -12.22 -8.42 -2.58
C GLY A 113 -13.32 -8.72 -1.56
N LEU A 114 -14.50 -9.14 -2.03
CA LEU A 114 -15.63 -9.50 -1.16
C LEU A 114 -15.31 -10.68 -0.24
N ASN A 115 -14.70 -11.73 -0.77
CA ASN A 115 -14.35 -12.91 0.01
C ASN A 115 -13.30 -12.59 1.07
N LEU A 116 -12.32 -11.73 0.78
CA LEU A 116 -11.36 -11.23 1.77
C LEU A 116 -12.05 -10.36 2.85
N GLU A 117 -13.08 -9.60 2.50
CA GLU A 117 -13.87 -8.82 3.48
C GLU A 117 -14.69 -9.72 4.42
N ILE A 118 -15.26 -10.81 3.89
CA ILE A 118 -16.04 -11.80 4.66
C ILE A 118 -15.12 -12.74 5.48
N GLY A 119 -13.82 -12.79 5.15
CA GLY A 119 -12.83 -13.65 5.81
C GLY A 119 -12.72 -15.05 5.23
N GLN A 120 -13.15 -15.25 3.99
CA GLN A 120 -13.01 -16.51 3.25
C GLN A 120 -11.70 -16.53 2.45
N ASP A 121 -10.58 -16.57 3.16
CA ASP A 121 -9.25 -16.41 2.58
C ASP A 121 -8.89 -17.56 1.61
N VAL A 122 -9.30 -18.81 1.91
CA VAL A 122 -9.07 -19.99 1.04
C VAL A 122 -9.81 -19.86 -0.30
N ALA A 123 -11.07 -19.41 -0.26
CA ALA A 123 -11.86 -19.20 -1.47
C ALA A 123 -11.27 -18.08 -2.32
N SER A 124 -10.79 -17.00 -1.68
CA SER A 124 -10.14 -15.88 -2.39
C SER A 124 -8.86 -16.33 -3.13
N SER A 125 -8.08 -17.25 -2.56
CA SER A 125 -6.85 -17.77 -3.20
C SER A 125 -7.15 -18.61 -4.42
N ALA A 126 -8.12 -19.53 -4.31
CA ALA A 126 -8.56 -20.36 -5.45
C ALA A 126 -9.09 -19.50 -6.61
N LEU A 127 -9.86 -18.45 -6.30
CA LEU A 127 -10.38 -17.51 -7.31
C LEU A 127 -9.28 -16.70 -7.99
N ALA A 128 -8.24 -16.30 -7.26
CA ALA A 128 -7.11 -15.59 -7.83
C ALA A 128 -6.28 -16.48 -8.76
N ASP A 129 -6.09 -17.76 -8.42
CA ASP A 129 -5.43 -18.74 -9.29
C ASP A 129 -6.23 -18.99 -10.56
N GLU A 130 -7.55 -19.12 -10.44
CA GLU A 130 -8.44 -19.29 -11.59
C GLU A 130 -8.39 -18.05 -12.50
N CYS A 131 -8.30 -16.84 -11.93
CA CYS A 131 -8.15 -15.60 -12.69
C CYS A 131 -6.87 -15.59 -13.54
N LEU A 132 -5.77 -16.19 -13.06
CA LEU A 132 -4.52 -16.33 -13.83
C LEU A 132 -4.65 -17.39 -14.93
N GLN A 133 -5.37 -18.49 -14.68
CA GLN A 133 -5.61 -19.55 -15.66
C GLN A 133 -6.43 -19.06 -16.87
N LEU A 134 -7.25 -18.02 -16.70
CA LEU A 134 -8.00 -17.40 -17.80
C LEU A 134 -7.10 -16.86 -18.93
N PHE A 135 -5.85 -16.47 -18.63
CA PHE A 135 -4.88 -15.96 -19.60
C PHE A 135 -4.07 -17.07 -20.27
N GLY A 136 -4.05 -18.29 -19.72
CA GLY A 136 -3.34 -19.43 -20.31
C GLY A 136 -4.05 -20.07 -21.51
N ASN A 137 -5.36 -19.85 -21.65
CA ASN A 137 -6.22 -20.65 -22.54
C ASN A 137 -6.83 -19.87 -23.73
N LYS A 138 -6.48 -18.60 -23.96
CA LYS A 138 -7.07 -17.80 -25.06
C LYS A 138 -6.05 -16.85 -25.70
N THR A 139 -5.50 -17.26 -26.85
CA THR A 139 -4.57 -16.47 -27.65
C THR A 139 -5.06 -16.29 -29.08
N GLU A 140 -6.25 -15.71 -29.31
CA GLU A 140 -6.59 -15.19 -30.64
C GLU A 140 -7.46 -13.92 -30.52
N GLY A 141 -6.92 -12.77 -30.95
CA GLY A 141 -7.72 -11.61 -31.38
C GLY A 141 -7.74 -10.35 -30.51
N THR A 142 -7.16 -10.32 -29.31
CA THR A 142 -7.16 -9.13 -28.43
C THR A 142 -5.87 -8.30 -28.57
N ASP A 143 -5.99 -6.97 -28.55
CA ASP A 143 -4.84 -6.06 -28.54
C ASP A 143 -3.86 -6.41 -27.41
N ILE A 144 -2.61 -6.69 -27.78
CA ILE A 144 -1.55 -7.20 -26.90
C ILE A 144 -1.35 -6.30 -25.67
N GLU A 145 -1.49 -4.97 -25.84
CA GLU A 145 -1.38 -4.01 -24.73
C GLU A 145 -2.52 -4.15 -23.70
N THR A 146 -3.77 -4.34 -24.16
CA THR A 146 -4.92 -4.53 -23.26
C THR A 146 -4.86 -5.86 -22.52
N LEU A 147 -4.35 -6.91 -23.19
CA LEU A 147 -4.15 -8.22 -22.60
C LEU A 147 -3.06 -8.19 -21.53
N ASN A 148 -1.94 -7.50 -21.80
CA ASN A 148 -0.88 -7.28 -20.82
C ASN A 148 -1.40 -6.52 -19.59
N ALA A 149 -2.15 -5.43 -19.79
CA ALA A 149 -2.74 -4.68 -18.67
C ALA A 149 -3.66 -5.53 -17.78
N LEU A 150 -4.53 -6.35 -18.39
CA LEU A 150 -5.42 -7.26 -17.66
C LEU A 150 -4.66 -8.39 -16.96
N HIS A 151 -3.59 -8.90 -17.57
CA HIS A 151 -2.72 -9.90 -16.97
C HIS A 151 -1.95 -9.35 -15.76
N PHE A 152 -1.49 -8.09 -15.83
CA PHE A 152 -0.88 -7.40 -14.70
C PHE A 152 -1.86 -7.23 -13.54
N HIS A 153 -3.10 -6.87 -13.84
CA HIS A 153 -4.18 -6.81 -12.84
C HIS A 153 -4.39 -8.17 -12.16
N ALA A 154 -4.52 -9.25 -12.92
CA ALA A 154 -4.70 -10.60 -12.39
C ALA A 154 -3.55 -11.03 -11.44
N LYS A 155 -2.30 -10.74 -11.85
CA LYS A 155 -1.11 -10.98 -11.01
C LYS A 155 -1.11 -10.13 -9.74
N ALA A 156 -1.52 -8.87 -9.82
CA ALA A 156 -1.57 -7.97 -8.67
C ALA A 156 -2.59 -8.46 -7.60
N ILE A 157 -3.77 -8.93 -8.04
CA ILE A 157 -4.78 -9.49 -7.14
C ILE A 157 -4.26 -10.75 -6.46
N LYS A 158 -3.66 -11.68 -7.22
CA LYS A 158 -3.09 -12.91 -6.64
C LYS A 158 -2.03 -12.58 -5.59
N GLY A 159 -1.13 -11.65 -5.88
CA GLY A 159 -0.14 -11.20 -4.90
C GLY A 159 -0.78 -10.59 -3.64
N LEU A 160 -1.85 -9.81 -3.78
CA LEU A 160 -2.59 -9.27 -2.64
C LEU A 160 -3.27 -10.36 -1.79
N VAL A 161 -3.83 -11.39 -2.43
CA VAL A 161 -4.44 -12.52 -1.71
C VAL A 161 -3.38 -13.32 -0.97
N ASP A 162 -2.28 -13.65 -1.65
CA ASP A 162 -1.15 -14.39 -1.07
C ASP A 162 -0.56 -13.63 0.13
N LEU A 163 -0.51 -12.29 0.06
CA LEU A 163 -0.12 -11.42 1.16
C LEU A 163 -1.06 -11.52 2.37
N VAL A 164 -2.37 -11.62 2.14
CA VAL A 164 -3.37 -11.75 3.23
C VAL A 164 -3.36 -13.17 3.81
N CYS A 165 -3.21 -14.19 2.96
CA CYS A 165 -3.17 -15.60 3.34
C CYS A 165 -1.84 -16.01 4.00
N GLY A 166 -0.78 -15.19 3.88
CA GLY A 166 0.54 -15.48 4.42
C GLY A 166 1.38 -16.47 3.59
N ASP A 167 0.88 -16.89 2.43
CA ASP A 167 1.59 -17.75 1.48
C ASP A 167 2.48 -16.90 0.57
N VAL A 168 3.50 -16.31 1.16
CA VAL A 168 4.26 -15.23 0.52
C VAL A 168 5.54 -15.75 -0.13
N ASN A 169 5.57 -15.72 -1.47
CA ASN A 169 6.70 -16.17 -2.30
C ASN A 169 7.54 -15.02 -2.92
N SER A 170 7.19 -13.75 -2.70
CA SER A 170 7.92 -12.58 -3.23
C SER A 170 8.45 -11.68 -2.11
N GLY A 171 9.71 -11.26 -2.22
CA GLY A 171 10.36 -10.37 -1.25
C GLY A 171 9.59 -9.06 -0.99
N ASN A 172 8.99 -8.45 -2.02
CA ASN A 172 8.26 -7.19 -1.85
C ASN A 172 6.94 -7.36 -1.07
N MET A 173 6.28 -8.50 -1.25
CA MET A 173 5.06 -8.84 -0.52
C MET A 173 5.40 -9.12 0.96
N VAL A 174 6.47 -9.88 1.21
CA VAL A 174 6.94 -10.17 2.58
C VAL A 174 7.29 -8.88 3.32
N LEU A 175 7.98 -7.95 2.65
CA LEU A 175 8.33 -6.64 3.22
C LEU A 175 7.09 -5.83 3.61
N SER A 176 6.11 -5.73 2.71
CA SER A 176 4.84 -5.01 2.98
C SER A 176 4.08 -5.64 4.13
N HIS A 177 4.07 -6.98 4.24
CA HIS A 177 3.48 -7.67 5.38
C HIS A 177 4.18 -7.30 6.69
N GLY A 178 5.52 -7.31 6.68
CA GLY A 178 6.34 -6.92 7.84
C GLY A 178 6.05 -5.50 8.32
N GLU A 179 5.89 -4.55 7.40
CA GLU A 179 5.52 -3.16 7.72
C GLU A 179 4.14 -3.06 8.38
N THR A 180 3.15 -3.79 7.88
CA THR A 180 1.82 -3.79 8.53
C THR A 180 1.87 -4.38 9.93
N LEU A 181 2.65 -5.44 10.15
CA LEU A 181 2.85 -6.03 11.47
C LEU A 181 3.60 -5.08 12.41
N HIS A 182 4.57 -4.33 11.87
CA HIS A 182 5.33 -3.30 12.59
C HIS A 182 4.40 -2.18 13.08
N VAL A 183 3.52 -1.65 12.23
CA VAL A 183 2.51 -0.64 12.62
C VAL A 183 1.51 -1.19 13.63
N ILE A 184 1.13 -2.47 13.53
CA ILE A 184 0.22 -3.14 14.48
C ILE A 184 0.90 -3.36 15.86
N GLY A 185 2.23 -3.26 15.95
CA GLY A 185 3.00 -3.47 17.17
C GLY A 185 3.39 -4.93 17.43
N ASN A 186 3.23 -5.83 16.45
CA ASN A 186 3.71 -7.20 16.56
C ASN A 186 5.17 -7.29 16.06
N HIS A 187 6.09 -6.85 16.92
CA HIS A 187 7.50 -6.68 16.55
C HIS A 187 8.24 -8.00 16.28
N SER A 188 7.95 -9.06 17.03
CA SER A 188 8.64 -10.36 16.87
C SER A 188 8.34 -10.98 15.51
N SER A 189 7.07 -10.99 15.10
CA SER A 189 6.70 -11.48 13.78
C SER A 189 7.26 -10.58 12.68
N ALA A 190 7.21 -9.25 12.84
CA ALA A 190 7.75 -8.31 11.85
C ALA A 190 9.24 -8.56 11.54
N GLU A 191 10.04 -8.89 12.56
CA GLU A 191 11.47 -9.22 12.40
C GLU A 191 11.68 -10.44 11.50
N ASP A 192 10.92 -11.51 11.72
CA ASP A 192 10.98 -12.74 10.93
C ASP A 192 10.61 -12.47 9.46
N PHE A 193 9.57 -11.65 9.23
CA PHE A 193 9.17 -11.25 7.88
C PHE A 193 10.27 -10.41 7.20
N TYR A 194 10.89 -9.43 7.87
CA TYR A 194 11.98 -8.66 7.24
C TYR A 194 13.20 -9.52 6.91
N LYS A 195 13.59 -10.46 7.79
CA LYS A 195 14.67 -11.42 7.49
C LYS A 195 14.30 -12.32 6.31
N LYS A 196 13.06 -12.80 6.26
CA LYS A 196 12.55 -13.59 5.13
C LYS A 196 12.56 -12.78 3.82
N ALA A 197 12.25 -11.48 3.86
CA ALA A 197 12.28 -10.62 2.69
C ALA A 197 13.70 -10.45 2.13
N LEU A 198 14.70 -10.32 3.00
CA LEU A 198 16.12 -10.27 2.60
C LEU A 198 16.55 -11.59 1.95
N GLN A 199 16.23 -12.72 2.57
CA GLN A 199 16.59 -14.05 2.04
C GLN A 199 15.99 -14.31 0.65
N LEU A 200 14.70 -14.00 0.47
CA LEU A 200 14.03 -14.20 -0.82
C LEU A 200 14.62 -13.32 -1.92
N SER A 201 14.93 -12.07 -1.57
CA SER A 201 15.48 -11.12 -2.54
C SER A 201 16.93 -11.43 -2.94
N GLU A 202 17.72 -12.07 -2.07
CA GLU A 202 19.07 -12.56 -2.40
C GLU A 202 19.03 -13.83 -3.29
N THR A 203 17.96 -14.63 -3.20
CA THR A 203 17.78 -15.83 -4.02
C THR A 203 17.17 -15.57 -5.40
N ASP A 204 16.35 -14.53 -5.54
CA ASP A 204 15.67 -14.19 -6.79
C ASP A 204 16.64 -13.70 -7.89
N ASP A 205 17.80 -13.15 -7.52
CA ASP A 205 18.88 -12.77 -8.45
C ASP A 205 19.44 -13.96 -9.25
N ILE A 206 19.25 -15.19 -8.75
CA ILE A 206 19.86 -16.40 -9.32
C ILE A 206 18.87 -17.18 -10.22
N VAL A 207 17.56 -17.10 -9.95
CA VAL A 207 16.65 -18.14 -10.43
C VAL A 207 15.76 -17.74 -11.61
N ASN A 208 15.16 -16.54 -11.72
CA ASN A 208 14.29 -16.24 -12.87
C ASN A 208 13.91 -14.74 -13.06
N PRO A 209 14.39 -14.05 -14.11
CA PRO A 209 13.87 -12.73 -14.49
C PRO A 209 12.43 -12.74 -15.04
N SER A 210 11.85 -13.92 -15.29
CA SER A 210 10.50 -14.12 -15.81
C SER A 210 9.40 -14.19 -14.74
N SER A 211 9.77 -14.28 -13.45
CA SER A 211 8.85 -14.31 -12.30
C SER A 211 8.48 -12.91 -11.78
N MET A 212 8.80 -11.85 -12.53
CA MET A 212 8.41 -10.48 -12.17
C MET A 212 6.89 -10.33 -12.31
N GLY A 213 6.18 -10.55 -11.20
CA GLY A 213 4.80 -10.09 -11.04
C GLY A 213 4.76 -8.57 -11.02
N ALA A 214 3.60 -7.97 -11.31
CA ALA A 214 3.40 -6.51 -11.22
C ALA A 214 3.69 -5.94 -9.81
N ALA A 215 3.73 -6.81 -8.79
CA ALA A 215 4.06 -6.49 -7.41
C ALA A 215 5.55 -6.69 -7.07
N ASN A 216 6.41 -7.14 -7.99
CA ASN A 216 7.84 -7.30 -7.74
C ASN A 216 8.56 -6.00 -8.07
N MET A 217 9.05 -5.34 -7.02
CA MET A 217 10.01 -4.25 -7.13
C MET A 217 11.40 -4.81 -7.46
N VAL A 218 12.28 -3.93 -7.95
CA VAL A 218 13.71 -4.20 -8.13
C VAL A 218 14.26 -4.81 -6.82
N PRO A 219 14.91 -5.99 -6.85
CA PRO A 219 15.32 -6.71 -5.64
C PRO A 219 16.23 -5.86 -4.75
N GLU A 220 17.07 -5.02 -5.37
CA GLU A 220 17.92 -4.05 -4.68
C GLU A 220 17.13 -3.03 -3.83
N GLU A 221 15.95 -2.60 -4.30
CA GLU A 221 15.06 -1.71 -3.54
C GLU A 221 14.34 -2.43 -2.40
N VAL A 222 13.97 -3.69 -2.61
CA VAL A 222 13.39 -4.54 -1.55
C VAL A 222 14.42 -4.78 -0.45
N ILE A 223 15.66 -5.07 -0.81
CA ILE A 223 16.77 -5.25 0.13
C ILE A 223 17.02 -3.96 0.91
N LEU A 224 17.06 -2.81 0.24
CA LEU A 224 17.20 -1.51 0.89
C LEU A 224 16.04 -1.24 1.88
N GLY A 225 14.81 -1.47 1.44
CA GLY A 225 13.60 -1.33 2.24
C GLY A 225 13.60 -2.23 3.48
N ALA A 226 13.86 -3.52 3.30
CA ALA A 226 13.92 -4.49 4.39
C ALA A 226 15.04 -4.19 5.39
N THR A 227 16.22 -3.79 4.90
CA THR A 227 17.36 -3.40 5.76
C THR A 227 17.01 -2.16 6.59
N CYS A 228 16.36 -1.15 5.98
CA CYS A 228 15.94 0.07 6.68
C CYS A 228 14.80 -0.19 7.67
N ALA A 229 13.81 -0.99 7.28
CA ALA A 229 12.66 -1.34 8.12
C ALA A 229 13.08 -2.19 9.33
N LEU A 230 14.05 -3.10 9.16
CA LEU A 230 14.64 -3.85 10.27
C LEU A 230 15.37 -2.90 11.25
N GLY A 231 16.11 -1.93 10.72
CA GLY A 231 16.74 -0.88 11.53
C GLY A 231 15.72 -0.09 12.36
N GLN A 232 14.63 0.38 11.74
CA GLN A 232 13.53 1.05 12.45
C GLN A 232 12.86 0.13 13.48
N LEU A 233 12.64 -1.14 13.13
CA LEU A 233 12.05 -2.12 14.04
C LEU A 233 12.90 -2.30 15.29
N LEU A 234 14.23 -2.39 15.16
CA LEU A 234 15.14 -2.47 16.31
C LEU A 234 15.06 -1.23 17.22
N THR A 235 14.72 -0.07 16.67
CA THR A 235 14.46 1.14 17.48
C THR A 235 13.11 1.09 18.21
N HIS A 236 12.09 0.50 17.57
CA HIS A 236 10.72 0.45 18.07
C HIS A 236 10.41 -0.78 18.94
N SER A 237 11.12 -1.90 18.77
CA SER A 237 10.88 -3.21 19.42
C SER A 237 11.11 -3.23 20.94
N ARG A 238 11.21 -2.04 21.53
CA ARG A 238 11.25 -1.78 22.96
C ARG A 238 9.88 -2.00 23.61
N GLN A 239 9.48 -3.25 23.78
CA GLN A 239 8.41 -3.58 24.74
C GLN A 239 9.00 -4.08 26.07
N VAL A 240 8.86 -3.22 27.09
CA VAL A 240 8.62 -3.55 28.51
C VAL A 240 9.63 -4.48 29.22
N LEU A 241 10.93 -4.18 29.14
CA LEU A 241 11.86 -4.50 30.25
C LEU A 241 12.23 -3.29 31.11
N ARG A 242 11.38 -2.26 31.12
CA ARG A 242 11.48 -1.15 32.09
C ARG A 242 11.45 -1.65 33.55
N HIS A 243 10.89 -2.84 33.78
CA HIS A 243 10.80 -3.49 35.10
C HIS A 243 12.01 -4.36 35.48
N LEU A 244 12.88 -4.77 34.54
CA LEU A 244 13.97 -5.71 34.84
C LEU A 244 15.36 -5.09 34.88
N GLY A 245 15.52 -3.78 34.62
CA GLY A 245 16.79 -3.07 34.83
C GLY A 245 17.96 -3.53 33.94
N ILE A 246 17.78 -4.51 33.06
CA ILE A 246 18.78 -4.98 32.09
C ILE A 246 18.41 -4.38 30.75
N LEU A 247 18.93 -3.17 30.52
CA LEU A 247 18.74 -2.40 29.30
C LEU A 247 19.88 -2.76 28.35
N LEU A 248 19.85 -3.97 27.78
CA LEU A 248 20.71 -4.29 26.65
C LEU A 248 20.15 -3.56 25.42
N LEU A 249 20.92 -2.57 25.02
CA LEU A 249 20.55 -1.44 24.20
C LEU A 249 20.89 -1.77 22.73
N ASN A 250 19.94 -2.28 21.97
CA ASN A 250 20.13 -2.62 20.54
C ASN A 250 20.22 -1.39 19.61
N PHE A 251 20.61 -0.21 20.13
CA PHE A 251 20.90 0.94 19.28
C PHE A 251 22.14 0.72 18.42
N HIS A 252 23.11 -0.06 18.90
CA HIS A 252 24.29 -0.40 18.11
C HIS A 252 23.89 -1.21 16.87
N ASP A 253 23.07 -2.25 17.05
CA ASP A 253 22.56 -3.08 15.96
C ASP A 253 21.66 -2.27 15.01
N ALA A 254 20.81 -1.39 15.55
CA ALA A 254 19.97 -0.50 14.73
C ALA A 254 20.82 0.48 13.90
N GLU A 255 21.86 1.07 14.50
CA GLU A 255 22.81 1.96 13.83
C GLU A 255 23.59 1.24 12.74
N GLU A 256 24.05 0.01 13.00
CA GLU A 256 24.72 -0.83 12.01
C GLU A 256 23.79 -1.14 10.82
N MET A 257 22.56 -1.56 11.10
CA MET A 257 21.58 -1.89 10.06
C MET A 257 21.20 -0.67 9.21
N LEU A 258 20.94 0.47 9.82
CA LEU A 258 20.61 1.70 9.09
C LEU A 258 21.81 2.26 8.31
N THR A 259 23.03 2.09 8.81
CA THR A 259 24.26 2.48 8.09
C THR A 259 24.49 1.59 6.88
N LYS A 260 24.23 0.28 7.00
CA LYS A 260 24.23 -0.64 5.85
C LYS A 260 23.18 -0.23 4.81
N ALA A 261 21.99 0.18 5.24
CA ALA A 261 20.95 0.69 4.34
C ALA A 261 21.41 1.98 3.65
N LEU A 262 22.07 2.91 4.36
CA LEU A 262 22.61 4.14 3.78
C LEU A 262 23.65 3.86 2.71
N GLY A 263 24.61 2.97 2.97
CA GLY A 263 25.63 2.58 1.99
C GLY A 263 24.99 2.02 0.72
N LYS A 264 24.04 1.09 0.86
CA LYS A 264 23.29 0.54 -0.28
C LYS A 264 22.52 1.62 -1.06
N ALA A 265 21.92 2.59 -0.38
CA ALA A 265 21.21 3.68 -1.03
C ALA A 265 22.15 4.62 -1.79
N GLU A 266 23.30 4.95 -1.22
CA GLU A 266 24.32 5.79 -1.87
C GLU A 266 24.95 5.08 -3.08
N ASP A 267 25.20 3.77 -2.99
CA ASP A 267 25.77 2.96 -4.08
C ASP A 267 24.81 2.82 -5.27
N GLN A 268 23.51 2.62 -5.00
CA GLN A 268 22.51 2.38 -6.04
C GLN A 268 21.99 3.67 -6.70
N PHE A 269 21.73 4.71 -5.90
CA PHE A 269 21.06 5.93 -6.37
C PHE A 269 21.98 7.15 -6.46
N GLY A 270 23.17 7.08 -5.86
CA GLY A 270 24.08 8.21 -5.71
C GLY A 270 23.76 9.09 -4.50
N SER A 271 24.80 9.75 -3.98
CA SER A 271 24.77 10.53 -2.72
C SER A 271 23.84 11.75 -2.72
N ALA A 272 23.39 12.20 -3.90
CA ALA A 272 22.50 13.35 -4.06
C ALA A 272 21.02 12.96 -4.25
N HIS A 273 20.68 11.68 -4.23
CA HIS A 273 19.33 11.22 -4.53
C HIS A 273 18.36 11.43 -3.35
N PRO A 274 17.08 11.80 -3.59
CA PRO A 274 16.10 11.99 -2.51
C PRO A 274 15.91 10.77 -1.60
N LYS A 275 16.05 9.54 -2.12
CA LYS A 275 15.99 8.31 -1.30
C LYS A 275 17.07 8.25 -0.22
N VAL A 276 18.27 8.80 -0.48
CA VAL A 276 19.31 8.93 0.55
C VAL A 276 18.84 9.85 1.67
N GLY A 277 18.14 10.95 1.33
CA GLY A 277 17.51 11.85 2.31
C GLY A 277 16.48 11.15 3.20
N ILE A 278 15.74 10.19 2.65
CA ILE A 278 14.76 9.39 3.42
C ILE A 278 15.47 8.44 4.38
N VAL A 279 16.50 7.73 3.93
CA VAL A 279 17.28 6.85 4.82
C VAL A 279 17.98 7.65 5.93
N LEU A 280 18.51 8.83 5.62
CA LEU A 280 19.06 9.76 6.62
C LEU A 280 18.00 10.21 7.63
N THR A 281 16.75 10.38 7.19
CA THR A 281 15.63 10.70 8.08
C THR A 281 15.35 9.56 9.05
N CYS A 282 15.40 8.29 8.60
CA CYS A 282 15.27 7.12 9.46
C CYS A 282 16.39 7.06 10.52
N ILE A 283 17.63 7.35 10.14
CA ILE A 283 18.77 7.42 11.06
C ILE A 283 18.59 8.56 12.06
N ALA A 284 18.12 9.73 11.61
CA ALA A 284 17.86 10.87 12.47
C ALA A 284 16.78 10.56 13.53
N LEU A 285 15.70 9.88 13.14
CA LEU A 285 14.66 9.42 14.07
C LEU A 285 15.23 8.45 15.12
N MET A 286 16.09 7.51 14.72
CA MET A 286 16.78 6.59 15.65
C MET A 286 17.59 7.34 16.71
N TYR A 287 18.44 8.29 16.30
CA TYR A 287 19.24 9.07 17.26
C TYR A 287 18.38 9.97 18.15
N GLY A 288 17.22 10.42 17.67
CA GLY A 288 16.21 11.10 18.47
C GLY A 288 15.65 10.21 19.58
N HIS A 289 15.26 8.97 19.25
CA HIS A 289 14.83 8.00 20.24
C HIS A 289 15.95 7.66 21.24
N LYS A 290 17.20 7.51 20.77
CA LYS A 290 18.38 7.29 21.63
C LYS A 290 18.60 8.44 22.61
N ALA A 291 18.59 9.68 22.13
CA ALA A 291 18.80 10.87 22.95
C ALA A 291 17.77 10.98 24.07
N ARG A 292 16.48 10.68 23.80
CA ARG A 292 15.41 10.71 24.79
C ARG A 292 15.54 9.61 25.85
N LEU A 293 15.90 8.41 25.42
CA LEU A 293 15.94 7.24 26.30
C LEU A 293 17.17 7.22 27.20
N GLU A 294 18.31 7.70 26.70
CA GLU A 294 19.57 7.76 27.44
C GLU A 294 19.79 9.11 28.13
N GLY A 295 19.05 10.15 27.73
CA GLY A 295 19.35 11.53 28.15
C GLY A 295 20.70 12.00 27.59
N SER A 296 21.02 11.65 26.35
CA SER A 296 22.35 11.81 25.74
C SER A 296 22.41 12.98 24.74
N SER A 297 23.63 13.41 24.39
CA SER A 297 23.92 14.43 23.38
C SER A 297 23.68 13.99 21.92
N SER A 298 23.12 12.80 21.69
CA SER A 298 22.81 12.26 20.36
C SER A 298 21.83 13.12 19.55
N ILE A 299 21.16 14.09 20.18
CA ILE A 299 20.32 15.07 19.51
C ILE A 299 21.09 15.96 18.52
N LEU A 300 22.39 16.19 18.75
CA LEU A 300 23.24 16.94 17.81
C LEU A 300 23.49 16.15 16.51
N ILE A 301 23.60 14.83 16.61
CA ILE A 301 23.76 13.94 15.46
C ILE A 301 22.46 13.92 14.66
N GLN A 302 21.32 13.79 15.35
CA GLN A 302 19.99 13.87 14.74
C GLN A 302 19.82 15.17 13.93
N GLU A 303 20.20 16.31 14.49
CA GLU A 303 20.08 17.62 13.85
C GLU A 303 20.94 17.74 12.58
N GLY A 304 22.21 17.30 12.64
CA GLY A 304 23.10 17.30 11.47
C GLY A 304 22.58 16.41 10.34
N LEU A 305 21.98 15.26 10.68
CA LEU A 305 21.37 14.35 9.72
C LEU A 305 20.12 14.96 9.07
N TYR A 306 19.26 15.64 9.84
CA TYR A 306 18.10 16.33 9.29
C TYR A 306 18.49 17.46 8.34
N ARG A 307 19.55 18.25 8.64
CA ARG A 307 20.04 19.27 7.70
C ARG A 307 20.37 18.68 6.34
N ARG A 308 21.15 17.60 6.33
CA ARG A 308 21.50 16.90 5.09
C ARG A 308 20.27 16.30 4.40
N ALA A 309 19.32 15.74 5.15
CA ALA A 309 18.09 15.20 4.59
C ALA A 309 17.22 16.28 3.91
N ILE A 310 17.06 17.46 4.54
CA ILE A 310 16.30 18.59 3.99
C ILE A 310 16.91 19.09 2.68
N ASP A 311 18.24 19.22 2.63
CA ASP A 311 18.96 19.66 1.43
C ASP A 311 18.72 18.70 0.26
N LEU A 312 18.69 17.39 0.53
CA LEU A 312 18.43 16.35 -0.48
C LEU A 312 16.96 16.27 -0.89
N LEU A 313 16.04 16.45 0.05
CA LEU A 313 14.59 16.42 -0.20
C LEU A 313 14.07 17.72 -0.84
N LYS A 314 14.90 18.78 -0.90
CA LYS A 314 14.57 20.11 -1.44
C LYS A 314 13.24 20.65 -0.89
N ALA A 315 13.09 20.60 0.43
CA ALA A 315 11.90 21.03 1.14
C ALA A 315 11.50 22.48 0.82
N PRO A 316 10.22 22.78 0.55
CA PRO A 316 9.74 24.16 0.59
C PRO A 316 9.80 24.68 2.03
N ALA A 317 10.25 25.93 2.20
CA ALA A 317 10.36 26.57 3.50
C ALA A 317 8.98 26.66 4.18
N LEU A 318 8.93 26.45 5.50
CA LEU A 318 7.72 26.53 6.33
C LEU A 318 6.92 27.85 6.18
N ASP A 319 7.56 28.91 5.69
CA ASP A 319 7.01 30.25 5.55
C ASP A 319 6.50 30.54 4.11
N SER A 320 6.48 29.54 3.22
CA SER A 320 5.86 29.66 1.90
C SER A 320 4.35 29.37 1.99
N GLU A 321 3.55 30.44 1.89
CA GLU A 321 2.11 30.31 1.70
C GLU A 321 1.79 29.77 0.29
N ASP A 322 0.77 28.91 0.26
CA ASP A 322 -0.06 28.53 -0.89
C ASP A 322 0.65 28.02 -2.16
N GLY A 323 0.95 26.71 -2.14
CA GLY A 323 0.88 25.89 -3.34
C GLY A 323 0.18 24.59 -3.02
N GLU A 324 -0.87 24.22 -3.75
CA GLU A 324 -1.49 22.89 -3.63
C GLU A 324 -0.42 21.81 -3.79
N VAL A 325 -0.05 21.18 -2.67
CA VAL A 325 0.90 20.08 -2.67
C VAL A 325 0.21 18.88 -3.31
N PRO A 326 0.71 18.34 -4.45
CA PRO A 326 0.15 17.15 -5.04
C PRO A 326 0.09 16.03 -4.01
N VAL A 327 -1.01 15.27 -3.99
CA VAL A 327 -1.32 14.24 -2.96
C VAL A 327 -0.16 13.27 -2.72
N ASP A 328 0.67 13.04 -3.75
CA ASP A 328 1.83 12.15 -3.72
C ASP A 328 3.04 12.69 -2.92
N ARG A 329 3.11 14.00 -2.63
CA ARG A 329 4.24 14.64 -1.92
C ARG A 329 3.93 15.06 -0.49
N ARG A 330 2.73 14.78 0.03
CA ARG A 330 2.32 15.24 1.36
C ARG A 330 3.22 14.73 2.48
N ASP A 331 3.63 13.46 2.40
CA ASP A 331 4.43 12.81 3.44
C ASP A 331 5.91 13.20 3.33
N LEU A 332 6.43 13.35 2.11
CA LEU A 332 7.75 13.95 1.87
C LEU A 332 7.81 15.39 2.41
N VAL A 333 6.76 16.18 2.18
CA VAL A 333 6.63 17.52 2.76
C VAL A 333 6.50 17.44 4.29
N ALA A 334 5.81 16.44 4.85
CA ALA A 334 5.71 16.27 6.30
C ALA A 334 7.07 15.95 6.93
N LEU A 335 7.82 15.00 6.37
CA LEU A 335 9.19 14.66 6.81
C LEU A 335 10.12 15.86 6.68
N ALA A 336 10.02 16.58 5.56
CA ALA A 336 10.84 17.74 5.32
C ALA A 336 10.49 18.93 6.24
N ARG A 337 9.20 19.13 6.57
CA ARG A 337 8.74 20.08 7.59
C ARG A 337 9.21 19.70 8.98
N GLU A 338 9.29 18.40 9.30
CA GLU A 338 9.83 17.94 10.57
C GLU A 338 11.33 18.23 10.69
N GLY A 339 12.09 17.98 9.62
CA GLY A 339 13.48 18.42 9.54
C GLY A 339 13.61 19.94 9.73
N GLU A 340 12.76 20.75 9.08
CA GLU A 340 12.83 22.20 9.22
C GLU A 340 12.43 22.70 10.61
N ARG A 341 11.45 22.04 11.27
CA ARG A 341 11.16 22.28 12.68
C ARG A 341 12.37 21.99 13.55
N MET A 342 13.04 20.87 13.33
CA MET A 342 14.26 20.51 14.07
C MET A 342 15.38 21.53 13.83
N ARG A 343 15.55 22.03 12.60
CA ARG A 343 16.50 23.10 12.27
C ARG A 343 16.17 24.40 13.00
N LYS A 344 14.93 24.89 12.91
CA LYS A 344 14.48 26.11 13.62
C LYS A 344 14.64 25.96 15.14
N TRP A 345 14.34 24.77 15.68
CA TRP A 345 14.56 24.44 17.08
C TRP A 345 16.05 24.50 17.44
N ALA A 346 16.94 23.91 16.64
CA ALA A 346 18.38 23.89 16.88
C ALA A 346 18.97 25.31 16.89
N ASP A 347 18.56 26.15 15.93
CA ASP A 347 18.95 27.56 15.90
C ASP A 347 18.50 28.32 17.15
N ALA A 348 17.28 28.05 17.64
CA ALA A 348 16.76 28.65 18.86
C ALA A 348 17.47 28.12 20.12
N ALA A 349 17.74 26.82 20.19
CA ALA A 349 18.41 26.16 21.30
C ALA A 349 19.86 26.64 21.43
N TRP A 350 20.59 26.75 20.32
CA TRP A 350 21.97 27.26 20.31
C TRP A 350 22.08 28.76 20.63
N ARG A 351 21.05 29.55 20.29
CA ARG A 351 20.97 30.95 20.70
C ARG A 351 20.65 31.11 22.19
N ASN A 352 20.04 30.10 22.82
CA ASN A 352 19.51 30.20 24.18
C ASN A 352 20.34 29.38 25.19
N ARG A 353 21.35 30.02 25.80
CA ARG A 353 22.29 29.41 26.77
C ARG A 353 21.67 28.83 28.07
N ARG A 354 20.34 28.88 28.26
CA ARG A 354 19.65 28.51 29.52
C ARG A 354 18.72 27.29 29.43
N LEU A 355 18.61 26.63 28.29
CA LEU A 355 17.77 25.43 28.15
C LEU A 355 18.44 24.21 28.79
N SER A 356 17.70 23.46 29.62
CA SER A 356 18.19 22.22 30.22
C SER A 356 17.97 21.02 29.28
N LEU A 357 18.80 19.97 29.40
CA LEU A 357 18.70 18.77 28.56
C LEU A 357 17.33 18.07 28.68
N ALA A 358 16.69 18.13 29.84
CA ALA A 358 15.33 17.61 30.02
C ALA A 358 14.30 18.41 29.20
N GLN A 359 14.39 19.74 29.18
CA GLN A 359 13.53 20.61 28.36
C GLN A 359 13.79 20.45 26.85
N VAL A 360 14.99 20.01 26.48
CA VAL A 360 15.41 19.72 25.10
C VAL A 360 14.77 18.43 24.56
N LEU A 361 14.45 17.47 25.44
CA LEU A 361 13.94 16.15 25.05
C LEU A 361 12.40 16.07 24.99
N ASP A 362 11.68 17.07 25.50
CA ASP A 362 10.21 17.15 25.57
C ASP A 362 9.50 17.47 24.23
N ILE A 363 10.13 17.20 23.07
CA ILE A 363 9.49 17.41 21.77
C ILE A 363 8.36 16.36 21.61
N PRO A 364 7.08 16.74 21.45
CA PRO A 364 5.99 15.77 21.37
C PRO A 364 6.08 14.94 20.08
N GLU A 365 5.97 13.61 20.20
CA GLU A 365 5.80 12.72 19.04
C GLU A 365 4.32 12.69 18.58
N PRO A 366 4.05 12.48 17.28
CA PRO A 366 2.75 11.99 16.85
C PRO A 366 2.51 10.61 17.46
N SER A 367 1.29 10.34 17.91
CA SER A 367 0.91 9.27 18.83
C SER A 367 0.90 7.84 18.26
N GLY A 368 1.88 7.44 17.46
CA GLY A 368 2.05 6.09 16.91
C GLY A 368 3.47 5.85 16.38
N ALA A 369 3.89 4.57 16.31
CA ALA A 369 5.17 4.19 15.73
C ALA A 369 5.16 4.45 14.21
N ALA A 370 5.56 5.66 13.82
CA ALA A 370 5.65 6.08 12.43
C ALA A 370 6.70 5.23 11.70
N VAL A 371 6.26 4.31 10.83
CA VAL A 371 7.16 3.46 10.03
C VAL A 371 7.41 4.16 8.70
N VAL A 372 8.67 4.40 8.35
CA VAL A 372 9.01 5.05 7.06
C VAL A 372 9.32 3.96 6.05
N ASP A 373 8.43 3.79 5.07
CA ASP A 373 8.66 2.91 3.91
C ASP A 373 9.51 3.67 2.88
N THR A 374 10.74 3.19 2.69
CA THR A 374 11.72 3.79 1.78
C THR A 374 11.44 3.50 0.31
N ARG A 375 10.57 2.52 -0.02
CA ARG A 375 10.18 2.20 -1.40
C ARG A 375 9.23 3.26 -1.93
N ILE A 376 8.15 3.52 -1.18
CA ILE A 376 7.12 4.49 -1.57
C ILE A 376 7.42 5.89 -1.05
N CYS A 377 8.46 6.05 -0.22
CA CYS A 377 8.86 7.32 0.37
C CYS A 377 7.77 7.93 1.27
N ARG A 378 7.02 7.09 2.00
CA ARG A 378 5.89 7.50 2.84
C ARG A 378 6.01 6.99 4.26
N VAL A 379 5.30 7.67 5.15
CA VAL A 379 5.13 7.27 6.55
C VAL A 379 3.81 6.48 6.65
N LEU A 380 3.86 5.30 7.24
CA LEU A 380 2.74 4.38 7.43
C LEU A 380 2.05 4.54 8.79
#